data_AF-A0A0C3BFR7-F1
#
_entry.id   AF-A0A0C3BFR7-F1
#
_cell.length_a   1.000
_cell.length_b   1.000
_cell.length_c   1.000
_cell.angle_alpha   90.00
_cell.angle_beta   90.00
_cell.angle_gamma   90.00
#
_symmetry.space_group_name_H-M   'P 1'
#
loop_
_entity.id
_entity.type
_entity.pdbx_description
1 polymer ?
#
loop_
_entity_poly.entity_id
_entity_poly.type
_entity_poly.pdbx_seq_one_letter_code
_entity_poly.pdbx_strand_id
1 'polypeptide(L)'
;MGWFSSSKPEHPAAASRQGRTKCWESRDAYFACLDSIGVVKAGEEGKACSTQAVQYKENCAKSWIEYFNQRRVIADRQKDRLASASTYSAGASNRTIS
;
A
#
# COMPACT_ATOMS: atom_id res chain seq x y z
N MET A 1 -32.22 -24.13 -6.26
CA MET A 1 -30.87 -24.40 -5.72
C MET A 1 -29.87 -24.34 -6.87
N GLY A 2 -29.24 -23.20 -7.10
CA GLY A 2 -28.27 -23.00 -8.18
C GLY A 2 -26.92 -22.63 -7.59
N TRP A 3 -26.25 -23.61 -7.00
CA TRP A 3 -24.89 -23.49 -6.50
C TRP A 3 -23.92 -23.16 -7.64
N PHE A 4 -23.08 -22.17 -7.40
CA PHE A 4 -22.13 -21.64 -8.36
C PHE A 4 -21.17 -22.73 -8.82
N SER A 5 -21.31 -23.12 -10.10
CA SER A 5 -20.28 -23.87 -10.82
C SER A 5 -19.07 -22.94 -10.99
N SER A 6 -18.17 -23.00 -10.00
CA SER A 6 -16.95 -22.20 -9.94
C SER A 6 -15.96 -22.72 -10.99
N SER A 7 -16.15 -22.32 -12.25
CA SER A 7 -15.13 -22.39 -13.29
C SER A 7 -13.97 -21.49 -12.86
N LYS A 8 -12.98 -22.12 -12.24
CA LYS A 8 -11.72 -21.54 -11.80
C LYS A 8 -11.01 -21.04 -13.06
N PRO A 9 -10.85 -19.72 -13.27
CA PRO A 9 -10.06 -19.27 -14.39
C PRO A 9 -8.61 -19.63 -14.07
N GLU A 10 -8.01 -20.35 -15.02
CA GLU A 10 -6.58 -20.56 -15.12
C GLU A 10 -5.90 -19.18 -15.14
N HIS A 11 -5.37 -18.76 -14.00
CA HIS A 11 -4.66 -17.48 -13.92
C HIS A 11 -3.22 -17.68 -14.41
N PRO A 12 -2.67 -16.72 -15.19
CA PRO A 12 -1.26 -16.72 -15.57
C PRO A 12 -0.39 -16.73 -14.30
N ALA A 13 0.83 -17.25 -14.39
CA ALA A 13 1.78 -17.56 -13.31
C ALA A 13 1.87 -16.56 -12.12
N ALA A 14 1.43 -15.31 -12.30
CA ALA A 14 1.16 -14.30 -11.25
C ALA A 14 0.14 -14.72 -10.15
N ALA A 15 -0.73 -15.70 -10.38
CA ALA A 15 -1.64 -16.21 -9.33
C ALA A 15 -1.19 -17.52 -8.68
N SER A 16 -0.05 -18.08 -9.11
CA SER A 16 0.56 -19.19 -8.39
C SER A 16 0.94 -18.71 -6.98
N ARG A 17 0.69 -19.53 -5.95
CA ARG A 17 1.02 -19.16 -4.56
C ARG A 17 2.49 -18.78 -4.38
N GLN A 18 3.37 -19.38 -5.19
CA GLN A 18 4.81 -19.15 -5.18
C GLN A 18 5.20 -17.78 -5.78
N GLY A 19 4.53 -17.36 -6.86
CA GLY A 19 4.74 -16.01 -7.43
C GLY A 19 4.36 -14.89 -6.46
N ARG A 20 3.36 -15.13 -5.60
CA ARG A 20 2.95 -14.16 -4.57
C ARG A 20 3.99 -14.00 -3.46
N THR A 21 4.61 -15.08 -3.00
CA THR A 21 5.70 -15.02 -2.01
C THR A 21 6.84 -14.16 -2.53
N LYS A 22 7.24 -14.37 -3.79
CA LYS A 22 8.32 -13.60 -4.43
C LYS A 22 7.96 -12.13 -4.63
N CYS A 23 6.69 -11.81 -4.92
CA CYS A 23 6.20 -10.44 -4.90
C CYS A 23 6.34 -9.80 -3.50
N TRP A 24 5.99 -10.51 -2.42
CA TRP A 24 6.07 -9.95 -1.06
C TRP A 24 7.52 -9.69 -0.62
N GLU A 25 8.45 -10.57 -0.97
CA GLU A 25 9.88 -10.35 -0.67
C GLU A 25 10.45 -9.14 -1.43
N SER A 26 10.17 -9.04 -2.74
CA SER A 26 10.60 -7.90 -3.55
C SER A 26 9.92 -6.59 -3.15
N ARG A 27 8.66 -6.65 -2.70
CA ARG A 27 7.93 -5.52 -2.10
C ARG A 27 8.63 -5.01 -0.86
N ASP A 28 8.93 -5.88 0.10
CA ASP A 28 9.51 -5.46 1.37
C ASP A 28 10.93 -4.90 1.19
N ALA A 29 11.72 -5.48 0.27
CA ALA A 29 13.02 -4.93 -0.10
C ALA A 29 12.92 -3.52 -0.71
N TYR A 30 11.95 -3.30 -1.59
CA TYR A 30 11.70 -1.99 -2.20
C TYR A 30 11.17 -0.97 -1.17
N PHE A 31 10.26 -1.39 -0.29
CA PHE A 31 9.69 -0.53 0.74
C PHE A 31 10.69 -0.17 1.84
N ALA A 32 11.57 -1.08 2.23
CA ALA A 32 12.66 -0.78 3.15
C ALA A 32 13.61 0.28 2.59
N CYS A 33 13.86 0.27 1.27
CA CYS A 33 14.65 1.29 0.60
C CYS A 33 13.92 2.64 0.56
N LEU A 34 12.61 2.64 0.28
CA LEU A 34 11.76 3.85 0.34
C LEU A 34 11.73 4.48 1.74
N ASP A 35 11.63 3.67 2.78
CA ASP A 35 11.62 4.13 4.17
C ASP A 35 12.98 4.71 4.59
N SER A 36 14.10 4.17 4.09
CA SER A 36 15.43 4.69 4.42
C SER A 36 15.69 6.09 3.84
N ILE A 37 15.03 6.44 2.73
CA ILE A 37 15.10 7.76 2.11
C ILE A 37 13.95 8.69 2.52
N GLY A 38 13.00 8.20 3.33
CA GLY A 38 11.85 8.98 3.79
C GLY A 38 10.83 9.31 2.69
N VAL A 39 10.77 8.52 1.61
CA VAL A 39 9.85 8.74 0.49
C VAL A 39 8.60 7.88 0.69
N VAL A 40 7.45 8.55 0.82
CA VAL A 40 6.15 7.86 0.99
C VAL A 40 5.57 7.38 -0.34
N LYS A 41 5.84 8.12 -1.41
CA LYS A 41 5.25 7.88 -2.74
C LYS A 41 6.24 7.14 -3.63
N ALA A 42 5.92 5.89 -3.93
CA ALA A 42 6.64 5.10 -4.94
C ALA A 42 6.68 5.85 -6.27
N GLY A 43 7.89 6.15 -6.76
CA GLY A 43 8.16 6.98 -7.94
C GLY A 43 8.85 8.32 -7.66
N GLU A 44 8.81 8.83 -6.42
CA GLU A 44 9.50 10.07 -6.02
C GLU A 44 10.95 9.81 -5.56
N GLU A 45 11.35 8.55 -5.45
CA GLU A 45 12.67 8.08 -4.99
C GLU A 45 13.82 8.25 -6.01
N GLY A 46 13.50 8.71 -7.22
CA GLY A 46 14.48 8.93 -8.28
C GLY A 46 15.26 7.67 -8.66
N LYS A 47 16.58 7.66 -8.40
CA LYS A 47 17.49 6.55 -8.75
C LYS A 47 17.85 5.64 -7.57
N ALA A 48 17.59 6.06 -6.34
CA ALA A 48 18.10 5.41 -5.12
C ALA A 48 17.64 3.95 -4.98
N CYS A 49 16.38 3.67 -5.34
CA CYS A 49 15.77 2.35 -5.22
C CYS A 49 15.33 1.77 -6.58
N SER A 50 15.94 2.24 -7.68
CA SER A 50 15.51 1.90 -9.05
C SER A 50 15.65 0.41 -9.37
N THR A 51 16.70 -0.25 -8.90
CA THR A 51 16.91 -1.70 -9.09
C THR A 51 15.82 -2.53 -8.43
N GLN A 52 15.49 -2.21 -7.18
CA GLN A 52 14.43 -2.87 -6.41
C GLN A 52 13.05 -2.57 -7.01
N ALA A 53 12.84 -1.35 -7.52
CA ALA A 53 11.60 -0.96 -8.20
C ALA A 53 11.36 -1.78 -9.48
N VAL A 54 12.41 -2.07 -10.26
CA VAL A 54 12.32 -2.92 -11.46
C VAL A 54 11.97 -4.34 -11.06
N GLN A 55 12.69 -4.92 -10.10
CA GLN A 55 12.38 -6.29 -9.64
C GLN A 55 10.99 -6.39 -9.05
N TYR A 56 10.53 -5.37 -8.32
CA TYR A 56 9.18 -5.32 -7.79
C TYR A 56 8.11 -5.29 -8.90
N LYS A 57 8.35 -4.54 -9.99
CA LYS A 57 7.47 -4.50 -11.17
C LYS A 57 7.48 -5.77 -12.01
N GLU A 58 8.59 -6.47 -12.06
CA GLU A 58 8.72 -7.73 -12.81
C GLU A 58 8.16 -8.93 -12.05
N ASN A 59 8.40 -9.02 -10.74
CA ASN A 59 7.96 -10.15 -9.92
C ASN A 59 6.53 -9.99 -9.40
N CYS A 60 6.00 -8.76 -9.32
CA CYS A 60 4.66 -8.51 -8.82
C CYS A 60 3.68 -8.05 -9.90
N ALA A 61 2.41 -8.44 -9.75
CA ALA A 61 1.35 -7.98 -10.63
C ALA A 61 1.11 -6.47 -10.47
N LYS A 62 0.95 -5.76 -11.59
CA LYS A 62 0.72 -4.29 -11.60
C LYS A 62 -0.43 -3.85 -10.70
N SER A 63 -1.53 -4.61 -10.66
CA SER A 63 -2.68 -4.31 -9.80
C SER A 63 -2.35 -4.34 -8.30
N TRP A 64 -1.45 -5.22 -7.88
CA TRP A 64 -0.98 -5.28 -6.49
C TRP A 64 -0.07 -4.10 -6.17
N ILE A 65 0.81 -3.75 -7.11
CA ILE A 65 1.73 -2.62 -6.97
C ILE A 65 0.94 -1.31 -6.76
N GLU A 66 -0.05 -1.05 -7.61
CA GLU A 66 -0.92 0.12 -7.49
C GLU A 66 -1.63 0.15 -6.13
N TYR A 67 -2.20 -0.98 -5.69
CA TYR A 67 -2.87 -1.09 -4.41
C TYR A 67 -1.95 -0.75 -3.23
N PHE A 68 -0.73 -1.29 -3.19
CA PHE A 68 0.22 -1.02 -2.12
C PHE A 68 0.69 0.44 -2.12
N ASN A 69 0.97 1.00 -3.30
CA ASN A 69 1.38 2.40 -3.43
C ASN A 69 0.27 3.34 -2.94
N GLN A 70 -0.97 3.07 -3.32
CA GLN A 70 -2.12 3.84 -2.88
C GLN A 70 -2.32 3.75 -1.36
N ARG A 71 -2.08 2.57 -0.77
CA ARG A 71 -2.16 2.37 0.69
C ARG A 71 -1.17 3.25 1.46
N ARG A 72 0.06 3.43 0.96
CA ARG A 72 1.06 4.33 1.60
C ARG A 72 0.59 5.79 1.59
N VAL A 73 0.08 6.28 0.46
CA VAL A 73 -0.44 7.65 0.33
C VAL A 73 -1.67 7.88 1.22
N ILE A 74 -2.56 6.89 1.34
CA ILE A 74 -3.72 6.98 2.22
C ILE A 74 -3.27 6.99 3.69
N ALA A 75 -2.32 6.15 4.08
CA ALA A 75 -1.82 6.11 5.45
C ALA A 75 -1.21 7.47 5.87
N ASP A 76 -0.48 8.10 4.96
CA ASP A 76 0.10 9.43 5.15
C ASP A 76 -1.00 10.50 5.31
N ARG A 77 -1.95 10.55 4.37
CA ARG A 77 -3.12 11.47 4.46
C ARG A 77 -3.97 11.25 5.70
N GLN A 78 -4.10 10.01 6.18
CA GLN A 78 -4.84 9.73 7.40
C GLN A 78 -4.11 10.23 8.64
N LYS A 79 -2.77 10.21 8.64
CA LYS A 79 -1.96 10.80 9.72
C LYS A 79 -2.21 12.30 9.84
N ASP A 80 -2.30 13.01 8.71
CA ASP A 80 -2.65 14.44 8.69
C ASP A 80 -4.07 14.73 9.19
N ARG A 81 -5.03 13.87 8.83
CA ARG A 81 -6.42 14.01 9.28
C ARG A 81 -6.58 13.77 10.79
N LEU A 82 -5.85 12.82 11.37
CA LEU A 82 -5.88 12.59 12.82
C LEU A 82 -5.20 13.72 13.59
N ALA A 83 -4.14 14.31 13.05
CA ALA A 83 -3.49 15.48 13.63
C ALA A 83 -4.43 16.71 13.67
N SER A 84 -5.35 16.83 12.70
CA SER A 84 -6.36 17.89 12.66
C SER A 84 -7.67 17.55 13.38
N ALA A 85 -7.95 16.28 13.68
CA ALA A 85 -9.13 15.86 14.43
C ALA A 85 -8.95 16.02 15.95
N SER A 86 -7.73 15.87 16.48
CA SER A 86 -7.46 16.05 17.91
C SER A 86 -7.72 17.50 18.38
N THR A 87 -7.50 18.49 17.52
CA THR A 87 -7.74 19.91 17.84
C THR A 87 -9.23 20.26 17.96
N TYR A 88 -10.12 19.55 17.25
CA TYR A 88 -11.57 19.80 17.33
C TYR A 88 -12.25 19.18 18.56
N SER A 89 -11.68 18.11 19.13
CA SER A 89 -12.28 17.42 20.28
C SER A 89 -12.09 18.16 21.63
N ALA A 90 -11.16 19.10 21.71
CA ALA A 90 -10.93 19.91 22.92
C ALA A 90 -11.89 21.11 23.06
N GLY A 91 -12.53 21.56 21.97
CA GLY A 91 -13.42 22.73 21.97
C GLY A 91 -14.90 22.42 22.26
N ALA A 92 -15.33 21.16 22.16
CA ALA A 92 -16.74 20.79 22.27
C ALA A 92 -17.21 20.48 23.71
N SER A 93 -16.29 20.25 24.66
CA SER A 93 -16.66 19.89 26.04
C SER A 93 -16.94 21.08 26.95
N ASN A 94 -16.67 22.32 26.54
CA ASN A 94 -16.73 23.49 27.42
C ASN A 94 -17.91 24.44 27.13
N ARG A 95 -18.96 23.96 26.43
CA ARG A 95 -20.12 24.79 26.01
C ARG A 95 -21.46 24.35 26.60
N THR A 96 -21.44 23.47 27.59
CA THR A 96 -22.59 23.04 28.41
C THR A 96 -22.08 23.04 29.85
N ILE A 97 -22.53 23.84 30.81
CA ILE A 97 -23.82 24.49 31.09
C ILE A 97 -23.52 25.71 31.98
N SER A 98 -24.15 26.86 31.69
CA SER A 98 -24.41 27.97 32.62
C SER A 98 -25.84 27.87 33.13
#